data_AF-A0A0L8IA08-F1
#
_entry.id   AF-A0A0L8IA08-F1
#
_cell.length_a   1.000
_cell.length_b   1.000
_cell.length_c   1.000
_cell.angle_alpha   90.00
_cell.angle_beta   90.00
_cell.angle_gamma   90.00
#
_symmetry.space_group_name_H-M   'P 1'
#
loop_
_entity.id
_entity.type
_entity.pdbx_description
1 polymer ?
#
loop_
_entity_poly.entity_id
_entity_poly.type
_entity_poly.pdbx_seq_one_letter_code
_entity_poly.pdbx_strand_id
1 'polypeptide(L)'
;LAQTNLQSMTAILCMRRLGWLGEVRRMDDHRIAKQLLYGELAQGKRPRGRPKLRYKDTCKTSLSKCEVDVCTWEGRAEDRT
;
A
#
# COMPACT_ATOMS: atom_id res chain seq x y z
N LEU A 1 29.50 15.41 -13.01
CA LEU A 1 28.87 15.33 -11.68
C LEU A 1 28.54 13.87 -11.42
N ALA A 2 29.25 13.22 -10.50
CA ALA A 2 29.02 11.80 -10.19
C ALA A 2 27.62 11.65 -9.58
N GLN A 3 26.73 10.92 -10.27
CA GLN A 3 25.47 10.50 -9.67
C GLN A 3 25.82 9.53 -8.55
N THR A 4 25.54 9.92 -7.30
CA THR A 4 25.62 9.00 -6.17
C THR A 4 24.63 7.86 -6.41
N ASN A 5 25.06 6.62 -6.23
CA ASN A 5 24.26 5.41 -6.49
C ASN A 5 23.17 5.18 -5.41
N LEU A 6 22.61 6.27 -4.88
CA LEU A 6 21.66 6.29 -3.78
C LEU A 6 20.23 6.25 -4.30
N GLN A 7 19.39 5.44 -3.67
CA GLN A 7 17.96 5.41 -3.98
C GLN A 7 17.33 6.78 -3.69
N SER A 8 16.47 7.23 -4.60
CA SER A 8 15.70 8.45 -4.41
C SER A 8 14.80 8.33 -3.18
N MET A 9 14.47 9.45 -2.53
CA MET A 9 13.54 9.48 -1.40
C MET A 9 12.19 8.81 -1.74
N THR A 10 11.73 8.99 -2.97
CA THR A 10 10.47 8.38 -3.45
C THR A 10 10.58 6.86 -3.56
N ALA A 11 11.74 6.32 -3.95
CA ALA A 11 11.99 4.87 -3.97
C ALA A 11 11.97 4.28 -2.56
N ILE A 12 12.65 4.92 -1.59
CA ILE A 12 12.67 4.49 -0.18
C ILE A 12 11.24 4.45 0.39
N LEU A 13 10.45 5.50 0.15
CA LEU A 13 9.06 5.55 0.59
C LEU A 13 8.17 4.48 -0.06
N CYS A 14 8.39 4.15 -1.33
CA CYS A 14 7.66 3.07 -1.98
C CYS A 14 8.00 1.71 -1.37
N MET A 15 9.29 1.40 -1.18
CA MET A 15 9.73 0.15 -0.55
C MET A 15 9.15 -0.03 0.86
N ARG A 16 9.18 1.02 1.69
CA ARG A 16 8.61 0.98 3.05
C ARG A 16 7.10 0.74 3.05
N ARG A 17 6.37 1.37 2.12
CA ARG A 17 4.92 1.15 1.97
C ARG A 17 4.60 -0.27 1.53
N LEU A 18 5.37 -0.84 0.62
CA LEU A 18 5.18 -2.23 0.17
C LEU A 18 5.49 -3.23 1.28
N GLY A 19 6.56 -3.01 2.06
CA GLY A 19 6.87 -3.85 3.22
C GLY A 19 5.75 -3.84 4.26
N TRP A 20 5.24 -2.66 4.61
CA TRP A 20 4.07 -2.54 5.48
C TRP A 20 2.82 -3.21 4.91
N LEU A 21 2.56 -3.03 3.61
CA LEU A 21 1.39 -3.60 2.94
C LEU A 21 1.41 -5.13 2.96
N GLY A 22 2.57 -5.73 2.67
CA GLY A 22 2.75 -7.17 2.76
C GLY A 22 2.56 -7.69 4.18
N GLU A 23 3.08 -6.98 5.17
CA GLU A 23 2.89 -7.34 6.58
C GLU A 23 1.42 -7.30 6.97
N VAL A 24 0.71 -6.23 6.64
CA VAL A 24 -0.73 -6.12 6.93
C VAL A 24 -1.55 -7.20 6.23
N ARG A 25 -1.18 -7.63 5.02
CA ARG A 25 -1.85 -8.76 4.33
C ARG A 25 -1.70 -10.08 5.10
N ARG A 26 -0.55 -10.30 5.76
CA ARG A 26 -0.25 -11.51 6.56
C ARG A 26 -0.78 -11.45 8.00
N MET A 27 -1.20 -10.28 8.48
CA MET A 27 -1.84 -10.16 9.79
C MET A 27 -3.18 -10.90 9.82
N ASP A 28 -3.64 -11.28 11.01
CA ASP A 28 -4.99 -11.83 11.21
C ASP A 28 -6.08 -10.80 10.89
N ASP A 29 -7.25 -11.27 10.45
CA ASP A 29 -8.37 -10.42 10.03
C ASP A 29 -9.00 -9.60 11.18
N HIS A 30 -8.79 -10.01 12.43
CA HIS A 30 -9.25 -9.26 13.60
C HIS A 30 -8.38 -8.03 13.90
N ARG A 31 -7.23 -7.89 13.24
CA ARG A 31 -6.29 -6.77 13.48
C ARG A 31 -6.82 -5.50 12.82
N ILE A 32 -6.89 -4.43 13.61
CA ILE A 32 -7.38 -3.10 13.17
C ILE A 32 -6.72 -2.64 11.86
N ALA A 33 -5.41 -2.89 11.69
CA ALA A 33 -4.70 -2.47 10.48
C ALA A 33 -5.23 -3.16 9.21
N LYS A 34 -5.51 -4.47 9.27
CA LYS A 34 -6.05 -5.24 8.15
C LYS A 34 -7.51 -4.86 7.90
N GLN A 35 -8.30 -4.73 8.97
CA GLN A 35 -9.67 -4.22 8.90
C GLN A 35 -9.75 -2.82 8.28
N LEU A 36 -8.81 -1.93 8.58
CA LEU A 36 -8.77 -0.58 8.02
C LEU A 36 -8.32 -0.58 6.55
N LEU A 37 -7.40 -1.47 6.17
CA LEU A 37 -6.93 -1.60 4.79
C LEU A 37 -8.05 -2.05 3.84
N TYR A 38 -8.88 -2.99 4.29
CA TYR A 38 -9.98 -3.57 3.52
C TYR A 38 -11.35 -2.95 3.82
N GLY A 39 -11.45 -2.18 4.91
CA GLY A 39 -12.69 -1.63 5.41
C GLY A 39 -13.25 -0.53 4.53
N GLU A 40 -14.57 -0.54 4.41
CA GLU A 40 -15.34 0.51 3.76
C GLU A 40 -16.32 1.15 4.77
N LEU A 41 -16.70 2.41 4.53
CA LEU A 41 -17.73 3.05 5.36
C LEU A 41 -19.07 2.37 5.08
N ALA A 42 -19.66 1.74 6.09
CA ALA A 42 -20.98 1.12 5.99
C ALA A 42 -22.09 2.16 5.72
N GLN A 43 -21.97 3.35 6.33
CA GLN A 43 -22.92 4.45 6.19
C GLN A 43 -22.19 5.80 6.26
N GLY A 44 -22.82 6.85 5.72
CA GLY A 44 -22.31 8.22 5.77
C GLY A 44 -21.70 8.72 4.46
N LYS A 45 -21.93 10.00 4.17
CA LYS A 45 -21.39 10.69 2.98
C LYS A 45 -20.16 11.49 3.41
N ARG A 46 -19.02 11.27 2.77
CA ARG A 46 -17.82 12.07 3.03
C ARG A 46 -18.05 13.52 2.57
N PRO A 47 -17.57 14.53 3.31
CA PRO A 47 -17.73 15.94 2.94
C PRO A 47 -17.07 16.24 1.58
N ARG A 48 -17.60 17.26 0.87
CA ARG A 48 -17.03 17.75 -0.39
C ARG A 48 -15.66 18.41 -0.13
N GLY A 49 -14.64 18.01 -0.90
CA GLY A 49 -13.22 18.38 -0.70
C GLY A 49 -12.31 17.38 -1.45
N ARG A 50 -11.01 17.27 -1.10
CA ARG A 50 -10.06 16.33 -1.74
C ARG A 50 -10.67 14.92 -1.82
N PRO A 51 -11.10 14.47 -3.00
CA PRO A 51 -11.83 13.21 -3.11
C PRO A 51 -10.92 12.01 -2.81
N LYS A 52 -11.34 11.23 -1.82
CA LYS A 52 -11.41 9.76 -1.82
C LYS A 52 -10.16 8.89 -2.02
N LEU A 53 -8.92 9.38 -2.05
CA LEU A 53 -7.78 8.46 -1.99
C LEU A 53 -7.75 7.76 -0.63
N ARG A 54 -8.08 6.46 -0.61
CA ARG A 54 -7.86 5.59 0.54
C ARG A 54 -6.36 5.34 0.68
N TYR A 55 -5.92 4.91 1.86
CA TYR A 55 -4.54 4.47 2.01
C TYR A 55 -4.20 3.34 1.02
N LYS A 56 -5.15 2.42 0.77
CA LYS A 56 -5.07 1.40 -0.29
C LYS A 56 -4.73 1.97 -1.68
N ASP A 57 -5.25 3.14 -2.05
CA ASP A 57 -4.96 3.74 -3.35
C ASP A 57 -3.53 4.30 -3.43
N THR A 58 -3.01 4.79 -2.29
CA THR A 58 -1.57 5.15 -2.19
C THR A 58 -0.69 3.92 -2.35
N CYS A 59 -1.10 2.79 -1.77
CA CYS A 59 -0.42 1.50 -1.95
C CYS A 59 -0.47 1.02 -3.40
N LYS A 60 -1.60 1.16 -4.11
CA LYS A 60 -1.69 0.86 -5.55
C LYS A 60 -0.71 1.68 -6.38
N THR A 61 -0.59 2.97 -6.10
CA THR A 61 0.42 3.82 -6.76
C THR A 61 1.85 3.34 -6.48
N SER A 62 2.15 2.92 -5.25
CA SER A 62 3.46 2.36 -4.91
C SER A 62 3.70 1.00 -5.58
N LEU A 63 2.69 0.14 -5.70
CA LEU A 63 2.78 -1.12 -6.44
C LEU A 63 3.12 -0.87 -7.91
N SER A 64 2.40 0.04 -8.58
CA SER A 64 2.68 0.40 -9.98
C SER A 64 4.08 0.98 -10.17
N LYS A 65 4.56 1.82 -9.24
CA LYS A 65 5.92 2.39 -9.29
C LYS A 65 7.03 1.37 -9.10
N CYS A 66 6.73 0.27 -8.42
CA CYS A 66 7.66 -0.83 -8.18
C CYS A 66 7.44 -2.00 -9.16
N GLU A 67 6.66 -1.80 -10.22
CA GLU A 67 6.37 -2.83 -11.25
C GLU A 67 5.75 -4.10 -10.65
N VAL A 68 5.01 -3.96 -9.55
CA VAL A 68 4.24 -5.05 -8.95
C VAL A 68 2.80 -4.95 -9.45
N ASP A 69 2.30 -6.04 -10.01
CA ASP A 69 0.92 -6.10 -10.47
C ASP A 69 -0.09 -5.98 -9.32
N VAL A 70 -1.09 -5.13 -9.53
CA VAL A 70 -2.10 -4.76 -8.53
C VAL A 70 -3.16 -5.87 -8.36
N CYS A 71 -3.28 -6.78 -9.31
CA CYS A 71 -4.21 -7.91 -9.20
C CYS A 71 -3.58 -9.09 -8.43
N THR A 72 -2.26 -9.27 -8.50
CA THR A 72 -1.56 -10.44 -7.95
C THR A 72 -0.75 -10.16 -6.68
N TRP A 73 -0.60 -8.91 -6.25
CA TRP A 73 0.23 -8.58 -5.08
C TRP A 73 -0.20 -9.26 -3.78
N GLU A 74 -1.49 -9.55 -3.58
CA GLU A 74 -1.98 -10.16 -2.34
C GLU A 74 -1.47 -11.59 -2.19
N GLY A 75 -1.47 -12.38 -3.27
CA GLY A 75 -0.88 -13.72 -3.27
C GLY A 75 0.64 -13.66 -3.10
N ARG A 76 1.31 -12.74 -3.81
CA ARG A 76 2.76 -12.52 -3.68
C ARG A 76 3.19 -12.06 -2.28
N ALA A 77 2.30 -11.41 -1.53
CA ALA A 77 2.57 -10.95 -0.18
C ALA A 77 2.40 -12.05 0.88
N GLU A 78 1.66 -13.11 0.56
CA GLU A 78 1.42 -14.26 1.43
C GLU A 78 2.63 -15.20 1.43
N ASP A 79 3.27 -15.36 0.27
CA ASP A 79 4.52 -16.11 0.12
C ASP A 79 5.71 -15.38 0.77
N ARG A 80 6.47 -16.12 1.58
CA ARG A 80 7.61 -15.61 2.37
C ARG A 80 8.98 -15.98 1.78
N THR A 81 8.99 -16.54 0.57
CA THR A 81 10.20 -16.99 -0.15
C THR A 81 11.20 -15.87 -0.41
#